data_AF-A0A3Q2XH13-F1
#
_entry.id   AF-A0A3Q2XH13-F1
#
_cell.length_a   1.000
_cell.length_b   1.000
_cell.length_c   1.000
_cell.angle_alpha   90.00
_cell.angle_beta   90.00
_cell.angle_gamma   90.00
#
_symmetry.space_group_name_H-M   'P 1'
#
loop_
_entity.id
_entity.type
_entity.pdbx_description
1 polymer ?
#
loop_
_entity_poly.entity_id
_entity_poly.type
_entity_poly.pdbx_seq_one_letter_code
_entity_poly.pdbx_strand_id
1 'polypeptide(L)'
;MAHAARGEVVMEEFFKTVEELRSLIQKMSCQVDEVEKRQSALLASSNADKRCRKELELLNNKIKTDAKLFQAKLKTLQDDFPADCSRNGASVMQRMNSNQHAHLTRCFAEVMTSHHNAQVTFREKCKARIQRQLQIVDKVTTDEELEEMLNCHSVTIFISDVVDSGASLSSKALSEIKSRHEDIIHLEASIRQLHDILADTAMLLESQGELVNSIEKNVASAAEYVEESREETHKAVTYKKNPYKLVSLPRFFKSFRRKREANTVTGPNSSDQNHNDRNNAH
;
A
#
# COMPACT_ATOMS: atom_id res chain seq x y z
N MET A 1 -1.60 23.99 24.02
CA MET A 1 -0.43 23.09 24.08
C MET A 1 -0.83 21.62 24.05
N ALA A 2 -1.77 21.14 24.88
CA ALA A 2 -2.23 19.74 24.84
C ALA A 2 -2.85 19.29 23.50
N HIS A 3 -3.60 20.15 22.80
CA HIS A 3 -4.18 19.82 21.48
C HIS A 3 -3.15 19.68 20.35
N ALA A 4 -2.02 20.41 20.41
CA ALA A 4 -0.96 20.32 19.41
C ALA A 4 -0.15 19.02 19.59
N ALA A 5 0.20 18.68 20.85
CA ALA A 5 0.87 17.43 21.18
C ALA A 5 0.01 16.20 20.83
N ARG A 6 -1.32 16.29 20.99
CA ARG A 6 -2.25 15.22 20.58
C ARG A 6 -2.33 15.07 19.06
N GLY A 7 -2.15 16.14 18.30
CA GLY A 7 -2.11 16.11 16.83
C GLY A 7 -0.80 15.53 16.27
N GLU A 8 0.34 15.80 16.92
CA GLU A 8 1.64 15.22 16.55
C GLU A 8 1.67 13.70 16.74
N VAL A 9 1.16 13.20 17.88
CA VAL A 9 1.12 11.76 18.16
C VAL A 9 0.21 11.01 17.18
N VAL A 10 -0.93 11.59 16.81
CA VAL A 10 -1.86 11.00 15.82
C VAL A 10 -1.24 10.96 14.42
N MET A 11 -0.47 11.97 14.02
CA MET A 11 0.25 11.95 12.74
C MET A 11 1.35 10.90 12.71
N GLU A 12 2.12 10.77 13.79
CA GLU A 12 3.21 9.79 13.86
C GLU A 12 2.68 8.35 13.76
N GLU A 13 1.58 8.03 14.44
CA GLU A 13 0.90 6.74 14.36
C GLU A 13 0.33 6.45 12.97
N PHE A 14 -0.26 7.46 12.31
CA PHE A 14 -0.71 7.37 10.93
C PHE A 14 0.43 7.03 9.97
N PHE A 15 1.54 7.80 10.00
CA PHE A 15 2.67 7.57 9.10
C PHE A 15 3.33 6.22 9.34
N LYS A 16 3.43 5.80 10.60
CA LYS A 16 3.92 4.47 10.96
C LYS A 16 3.05 3.37 10.35
N THR A 17 1.73 3.49 10.45
CA THR A 17 0.79 2.52 9.88
C THR A 17 0.89 2.45 8.35
N VAL A 18 0.99 3.61 7.69
CA VAL A 18 1.22 3.69 6.24
C VAL A 18 2.52 3.00 5.83
N GLU A 19 3.60 3.21 6.57
CA GLU A 19 4.90 2.62 6.25
C GLU A 19 4.90 1.10 6.48
N GLU A 20 4.25 0.63 7.53
CA GLU A 20 4.04 -0.80 7.76
C GLU A 20 3.23 -1.45 6.62
N LEU A 21 2.19 -0.78 6.12
CA LEU A 21 1.40 -1.23 4.97
C LEU A 21 2.23 -1.30 3.68
N ARG A 22 3.08 -0.30 3.41
CA ARG A 22 4.00 -0.31 2.27
C ARG A 22 5.01 -1.44 2.34
N SER A 23 5.61 -1.65 3.52
CA SER A 23 6.54 -2.75 3.77
C SER A 23 5.87 -4.11 3.54
N LEU A 24 4.61 -4.25 3.95
CA LEU A 24 3.83 -5.46 3.75
C LEU A 24 3.56 -5.73 2.26
N ILE A 25 3.18 -4.71 1.49
CA ILE A 25 3.01 -4.81 0.03
C ILE A 25 4.33 -5.24 -0.63
N GLN A 26 5.45 -4.60 -0.29
CA GLN A 26 6.76 -4.94 -0.85
C GLN A 26 7.16 -6.37 -0.51
N LYS A 27 6.96 -6.79 0.74
CA LYS A 27 7.21 -8.16 1.20
C LYS A 27 6.37 -9.16 0.40
N MET A 28 5.09 -8.89 0.20
CA MET A 28 4.20 -9.74 -0.60
C MET A 28 4.65 -9.80 -2.05
N SER A 29 5.03 -8.68 -2.66
CA SER A 29 5.59 -8.65 -4.02
C SER A 29 6.80 -9.59 -4.16
N CYS A 30 7.76 -9.50 -3.24
CA CYS A 30 8.92 -10.41 -3.23
C CYS A 30 8.51 -11.89 -3.03
N GLN A 31 7.46 -12.16 -2.27
CA GLN A 31 6.93 -13.52 -2.11
C GLN A 31 6.31 -14.03 -3.40
N VAL A 32 5.60 -13.18 -4.16
CA VAL A 32 5.03 -13.53 -5.47
C VAL A 32 6.16 -13.88 -6.46
N ASP A 33 7.22 -13.09 -6.51
CA ASP A 33 8.37 -13.38 -7.38
C ASP A 33 9.02 -14.73 -7.03
N GLU A 34 9.12 -15.04 -5.74
CA GLU A 34 9.66 -16.33 -5.29
C GLU A 34 8.69 -17.49 -5.60
N VAL A 35 7.36 -17.27 -5.57
CA VAL A 35 6.35 -18.24 -6.04
C VAL A 35 6.61 -18.61 -7.50
N GLU A 36 6.76 -17.61 -8.37
CA GLU A 36 7.02 -17.83 -9.81
C GLU A 36 8.32 -18.60 -10.06
N LYS A 37 9.36 -18.26 -9.29
CA LYS A 37 10.65 -18.95 -9.37
C LYS A 37 10.53 -20.42 -8.97
N ARG A 38 9.79 -20.72 -7.90
CA ARG A 38 9.56 -22.11 -7.47
C ARG A 38 8.69 -22.89 -8.44
N GLN A 39 7.64 -22.27 -8.96
CA GLN A 39 6.81 -22.85 -10.03
C GLN A 39 7.64 -23.18 -11.27
N SER A 40 8.54 -22.28 -11.68
CA SER A 40 9.45 -22.52 -12.79
C SER A 40 10.42 -23.68 -12.51
N ALA A 41 10.95 -23.77 -11.28
CA ALA A 41 11.80 -24.89 -10.88
C ALA A 41 11.05 -26.23 -10.86
N LEU A 42 9.79 -26.26 -10.41
CA LEU A 42 8.93 -27.45 -10.44
C LEU A 42 8.68 -27.94 -11.88
N LEU A 43 8.51 -27.03 -12.83
CA LEU A 43 8.33 -27.38 -14.25
C LEU A 43 9.63 -27.87 -14.92
N ALA A 44 10.79 -27.46 -14.40
CA ALA A 44 12.08 -27.83 -14.95
C ALA A 44 12.53 -29.24 -14.54
N SER A 45 12.08 -29.76 -13.40
CA SER A 45 12.42 -31.11 -12.94
C SER A 45 11.28 -32.11 -13.14
N SER A 46 11.58 -33.22 -13.84
CA SER A 46 10.61 -34.32 -14.07
C SER A 46 10.24 -35.04 -12.76
N ASN A 47 11.12 -34.99 -11.75
CA ASN A 47 10.86 -35.39 -10.37
C ASN A 47 10.91 -34.16 -9.48
N ALA A 48 9.82 -33.38 -9.45
CA ALA A 48 9.68 -32.26 -8.53
C ALA A 48 9.88 -32.71 -7.08
N ASP A 49 10.86 -32.09 -6.40
CA ASP A 49 11.20 -32.38 -5.01
C ASP A 49 9.99 -32.09 -4.12
N LYS A 50 9.59 -33.06 -3.28
CA LYS A 50 8.55 -32.86 -2.26
C LYS A 50 8.83 -31.64 -1.41
N ARG A 51 10.11 -31.30 -1.21
CA ARG A 51 10.54 -30.08 -0.53
C ARG A 51 10.07 -28.82 -1.25
N CYS A 52 10.24 -28.74 -2.57
CA CYS A 52 9.87 -27.57 -3.35
C CYS A 52 8.36 -27.33 -3.31
N ARG A 53 7.54 -28.38 -3.36
CA ARG A 53 6.08 -28.29 -3.17
C ARG A 53 5.70 -27.73 -1.81
N LYS A 54 6.32 -28.23 -0.73
CA LYS A 54 6.07 -27.75 0.63
C LYS A 54 6.47 -26.29 0.81
N GLU A 55 7.60 -25.88 0.23
CA GLU A 55 8.08 -24.50 0.29
C GLU A 55 7.14 -23.56 -0.49
N LEU A 56 6.59 -24.00 -1.63
CA LEU A 56 5.57 -23.26 -2.39
C LEU A 56 4.26 -23.10 -1.59
N GLU A 57 3.78 -24.16 -0.95
CA GLU A 57 2.60 -24.12 -0.10
C GLU A 57 2.79 -23.17 1.10
N LEU A 58 3.96 -23.21 1.75
CA LEU A 58 4.31 -22.29 2.83
C LEU A 58 4.31 -20.84 2.34
N LEU A 59 4.81 -20.59 1.13
CA LEU A 59 4.88 -19.24 0.56
C LEU A 59 3.47 -18.69 0.24
N ASN A 60 2.59 -19.51 -0.34
CA ASN A 60 1.19 -19.13 -0.56
C ASN A 60 0.46 -18.85 0.77
N ASN A 61 0.69 -19.65 1.80
CA ASN A 61 0.13 -19.42 3.13
C ASN A 61 0.65 -18.12 3.78
N LYS A 62 1.92 -17.77 3.55
CA LYS A 62 2.51 -16.50 3.98
C LYS A 62 1.85 -15.32 3.26
N ILE A 63 1.73 -15.38 1.93
CA ILE A 63 1.05 -14.36 1.12
C ILE A 63 -0.38 -14.14 1.64
N LYS A 64 -1.13 -15.22 1.90
CA LYS A 64 -2.48 -15.14 2.47
C LYS A 64 -2.50 -14.46 3.84
N THR A 65 -1.57 -14.81 4.72
CA THR A 65 -1.51 -14.25 6.08
C THR A 65 -1.15 -12.77 6.04
N ASP A 66 -0.15 -12.41 5.23
CA ASP A 66 0.28 -11.02 5.02
C ASP A 66 -0.86 -10.21 4.36
N ALA A 67 -1.60 -10.78 3.41
CA ALA A 67 -2.76 -10.13 2.79
C ALA A 67 -3.89 -9.83 3.79
N LYS A 68 -4.21 -10.79 4.69
CA LYS A 68 -5.20 -10.56 5.75
C LYS A 68 -4.74 -9.50 6.75
N LEU A 69 -3.45 -9.49 7.08
CA LEU A 69 -2.87 -8.46 7.93
C LEU A 69 -2.96 -7.08 7.27
N PHE A 70 -2.69 -7.01 5.96
CA PHE A 70 -2.83 -5.79 5.18
C PHE A 70 -4.27 -5.27 5.24
N GLN A 71 -5.26 -6.11 4.94
CA GLN A 71 -6.67 -5.72 5.01
C GLN A 71 -7.08 -5.22 6.41
N ALA A 72 -6.61 -5.88 7.48
CA ALA A 72 -6.91 -5.45 8.85
C ALA A 72 -6.31 -4.06 9.15
N LYS A 73 -5.05 -3.83 8.79
CA LYS A 73 -4.37 -2.53 8.99
C LYS A 73 -4.91 -1.43 8.07
N LEU A 74 -5.35 -1.78 6.87
CA LEU A 74 -5.99 -0.84 5.95
C LEU A 74 -7.35 -0.38 6.50
N LYS A 75 -8.12 -1.29 7.13
CA LYS A 75 -9.37 -0.95 7.83
C LYS A 75 -9.14 -0.04 9.02
N THR A 76 -8.13 -0.28 9.85
CA THR A 76 -7.82 0.63 10.97
C THR A 76 -7.47 2.03 10.47
N LEU A 77 -6.71 2.11 9.37
CA LEU A 77 -6.38 3.38 8.72
C LEU A 77 -7.64 4.13 8.25
N GLN A 78 -8.68 3.40 7.80
CA GLN A 78 -9.96 3.98 7.41
C GLN A 78 -10.78 4.45 8.62
N ASP A 79 -10.84 3.65 9.68
CA ASP A 79 -11.63 3.92 10.90
C ASP A 79 -11.09 5.12 11.70
N ASP A 80 -9.79 5.41 11.62
CA ASP A 80 -9.18 6.55 12.32
C ASP A 80 -9.66 7.93 11.81
N PHE A 81 -10.23 8.00 10.60
CA PHE A 81 -10.75 9.24 10.02
C PHE A 81 -12.01 8.99 9.17
N PRO A 82 -13.18 8.76 9.80
CA PRO A 82 -14.43 8.52 9.08
C PRO A 82 -14.83 9.73 8.22
N ALA A 83 -15.50 9.46 7.09
CA ALA A 83 -15.86 10.44 6.08
C ALA A 83 -16.86 11.53 6.56
N ASP A 84 -17.51 11.33 7.71
CA ASP A 84 -18.58 12.19 8.24
C ASP A 84 -18.06 13.42 8.99
N CYS A 85 -17.52 14.38 8.24
CA CYS A 85 -17.31 15.75 8.70
C CYS A 85 -17.63 16.73 7.56
N SER A 86 -18.86 16.70 7.02
CA SER A 86 -19.27 17.55 5.88
C SER A 86 -19.65 18.99 6.24
N ARG A 87 -19.45 19.44 7.49
CA ARG A 87 -19.91 20.78 7.92
C ARG A 87 -18.82 21.87 7.89
N ASN A 88 -17.55 21.49 7.94
CA ASN A 88 -16.37 22.32 7.67
C ASN A 88 -15.43 21.45 6.83
N GLY A 89 -14.93 21.93 5.69
CA GLY A 89 -14.21 21.13 4.69
C GLY A 89 -13.22 20.08 5.25
N ALA A 90 -13.06 18.97 4.51
CA ALA A 90 -12.20 17.86 4.91
C ALA A 90 -10.81 18.35 5.36
N SER A 91 -10.44 18.02 6.60
CA SER A 91 -9.15 18.41 7.15
C SER A 91 -8.00 17.93 6.25
N VAL A 92 -6.86 18.61 6.27
CA VAL A 92 -5.65 18.19 5.53
C VAL A 92 -5.32 16.72 5.82
N MET A 93 -5.50 16.28 7.07
CA MET A 93 -5.30 14.89 7.48
C MET A 93 -6.28 13.92 6.84
N GLN A 94 -7.56 14.26 6.73
CA GLN A 94 -8.56 13.41 6.08
C GLN A 94 -8.26 13.23 4.59
N ARG A 95 -7.82 14.30 3.90
CA ARG A 95 -7.39 14.23 2.50
C ARG A 95 -6.14 13.37 2.32
N MET A 96 -5.15 13.56 3.20
CA MET A 96 -3.93 12.76 3.20
C MET A 96 -4.24 11.27 3.42
N ASN A 97 -5.08 10.95 4.41
CA ASN A 97 -5.50 9.59 4.69
C ASN A 97 -6.22 8.95 3.49
N SER A 98 -7.24 9.63 2.96
CA SER A 98 -8.00 9.18 1.80
C SER A 98 -7.09 8.85 0.60
N ASN A 99 -6.13 9.74 0.30
CA ASN A 99 -5.16 9.51 -0.77
C ASN A 99 -4.23 8.31 -0.49
N GLN A 100 -3.71 8.16 0.74
CA GLN A 100 -2.86 7.03 1.09
C GLN A 100 -3.64 5.72 1.04
N HIS A 101 -4.84 5.67 1.60
CA HIS A 101 -5.71 4.51 1.56
C HIS A 101 -5.96 4.05 0.11
N ALA A 102 -6.24 4.98 -0.80
CA ALA A 102 -6.44 4.62 -2.21
C ALA A 102 -5.18 4.16 -2.92
N HIS A 103 -4.05 4.83 -2.68
CA HIS A 103 -2.79 4.39 -3.26
C HIS A 103 -2.41 2.98 -2.79
N LEU A 104 -2.48 2.73 -1.47
CA LEU A 104 -2.17 1.44 -0.87
C LEU A 104 -3.11 0.34 -1.37
N THR A 105 -4.40 0.62 -1.51
CA THR A 105 -5.37 -0.36 -2.05
C THR A 105 -5.02 -0.76 -3.48
N ARG A 106 -4.67 0.21 -4.35
CA ARG A 106 -4.26 -0.09 -5.73
C ARG A 106 -3.00 -0.94 -5.78
N CYS A 107 -1.96 -0.54 -5.05
CA CYS A 107 -0.71 -1.31 -5.02
C CYS A 107 -0.91 -2.73 -4.47
N PHE A 108 -1.76 -2.90 -3.46
CA PHE A 108 -2.15 -4.22 -2.97
C PHE A 108 -2.86 -5.04 -4.04
N ALA A 109 -3.83 -4.45 -4.74
CA ALA A 109 -4.55 -5.12 -5.81
C ALA A 109 -3.64 -5.53 -6.98
N GLU A 110 -2.66 -4.71 -7.33
CA GLU A 110 -1.64 -5.04 -8.33
C GLU A 110 -0.85 -6.29 -7.92
N VAL A 111 -0.37 -6.37 -6.68
CA VAL A 111 0.37 -7.55 -6.16
C VAL A 111 -0.51 -8.80 -6.16
N MET A 112 -1.77 -8.68 -5.71
CA MET A 112 -2.70 -9.81 -5.67
C MET A 112 -3.08 -10.30 -7.08
N THR A 113 -3.22 -9.38 -8.03
CA THR A 113 -3.46 -9.69 -9.45
C THR A 113 -2.24 -10.36 -10.05
N SER A 114 -1.03 -9.89 -9.74
CA SER A 114 0.23 -10.53 -10.18
C SER A 114 0.33 -11.96 -9.66
N HIS A 115 -0.01 -12.20 -8.38
CA HIS A 115 -0.04 -13.54 -7.81
C HIS A 115 -1.04 -14.45 -8.52
N HIS A 116 -2.25 -13.96 -8.80
CA HIS A 116 -3.26 -14.70 -9.53
C HIS A 116 -2.79 -15.05 -10.96
N ASN A 117 -2.20 -14.09 -11.67
CA ASN A 117 -1.66 -14.31 -13.02
C ASN A 117 -0.52 -15.33 -13.04
N ALA A 118 0.36 -15.31 -12.02
CA ALA A 118 1.39 -16.32 -11.83
C ALA A 118 0.79 -17.72 -11.67
N GLN A 119 -0.27 -17.83 -10.86
CA GLN A 119 -0.99 -19.09 -10.65
C GLN A 119 -1.63 -19.61 -11.94
N VAL A 120 -2.36 -18.77 -12.68
CA VAL A 120 -2.97 -19.13 -13.98
C VAL A 120 -1.89 -19.57 -14.97
N THR A 121 -0.79 -18.81 -15.08
CA THR A 121 0.34 -19.16 -15.96
C THR A 121 0.94 -20.52 -15.61
N PHE A 122 1.07 -20.84 -14.33
CA PHE A 122 1.56 -22.14 -13.88
C PHE A 122 0.59 -23.27 -14.23
N ARG A 123 -0.73 -23.06 -14.07
CA ARG A 123 -1.78 -24.02 -14.48
C ARG A 123 -1.63 -24.39 -15.95
N GLU A 124 -1.56 -23.39 -16.82
CA GLU A 124 -1.48 -23.59 -18.28
C GLU A 124 -0.19 -24.32 -18.67
N LYS A 125 0.94 -24.01 -18.02
CA LYS A 125 2.19 -24.75 -18.22
C LYS A 125 2.09 -26.21 -17.77
N CYS A 126 1.42 -26.50 -16.67
CA CYS A 126 1.17 -27.88 -16.22
C CYS A 126 0.26 -28.63 -17.19
N LYS A 127 -0.83 -28.00 -17.65
CA LYS A 127 -1.74 -28.56 -18.66
C LYS A 127 -1.01 -28.90 -19.95
N ALA A 128 -0.23 -27.97 -20.50
CA ALA A 128 0.56 -28.20 -21.71
C ALA A 128 1.59 -29.34 -21.55
N ARG A 129 2.19 -29.47 -20.36
CA ARG A 129 3.08 -30.60 -20.05
C ARG A 129 2.34 -31.94 -20.05
N ILE A 130 1.17 -32.00 -19.40
CA ILE A 130 0.32 -33.21 -19.39
C ILE A 130 -0.06 -33.60 -20.82
N GLN A 131 -0.53 -32.64 -21.62
CA GLN A 131 -0.89 -32.87 -23.02
C GLN A 131 0.28 -33.46 -23.82
N ARG A 132 1.49 -32.91 -23.64
CA ARG A 132 2.68 -33.43 -24.30
C ARG A 132 3.04 -34.86 -23.86
N GLN A 133 2.89 -35.18 -22.58
CA GLN A 133 3.13 -36.54 -22.08
C GLN A 133 2.08 -37.53 -22.58
N LEU A 134 0.83 -37.12 -22.75
CA LEU A 134 -0.23 -37.93 -23.37
C LEU A 134 0.10 -38.26 -24.84
N GLN A 135 0.60 -37.28 -25.60
CA GLN A 135 1.06 -37.50 -26.98
C GLN A 135 2.23 -38.49 -27.06
N ILE A 136 3.13 -38.51 -26.07
CA ILE A 136 4.27 -39.46 -26.02
C ILE A 136 3.78 -40.90 -25.84
N VAL A 137 2.67 -41.11 -25.15
CA VAL A 137 2.03 -42.42 -24.96
C VAL A 137 0.98 -42.74 -26.03
N ASP A 138 1.01 -42.01 -27.15
CA ASP A 138 0.13 -42.16 -28.31
C ASP A 138 -1.37 -41.99 -27.98
N LYS A 139 -1.67 -41.22 -26.93
CA LYS A 139 -3.03 -40.75 -26.61
C LYS A 139 -3.20 -39.35 -27.16
N VAL A 140 -3.89 -39.25 -28.29
CA VAL A 140 -4.38 -37.96 -28.80
C VAL A 140 -5.55 -37.53 -27.92
N THR A 141 -5.44 -36.36 -27.32
CA THR A 141 -6.47 -35.79 -26.44
C THR A 141 -6.72 -34.36 -26.86
N THR A 142 -8.00 -34.02 -27.07
CA THR A 142 -8.43 -32.65 -27.35
C THR A 142 -8.25 -31.75 -26.12
N ASP A 143 -8.33 -30.43 -26.30
CA ASP A 143 -8.19 -29.51 -25.17
C ASP A 143 -9.37 -29.65 -24.19
N GLU A 144 -10.56 -29.88 -24.72
CA GLU A 144 -11.80 -30.07 -23.98
C GLU A 144 -11.78 -31.36 -23.15
N GLU A 145 -11.38 -32.48 -23.74
CA GLU A 145 -11.22 -33.76 -23.02
C GLU A 145 -10.15 -33.65 -21.94
N LEU A 146 -9.06 -32.90 -22.20
CA LEU A 146 -8.02 -32.67 -21.23
C LEU A 146 -8.54 -31.85 -20.04
N GLU A 147 -9.32 -30.80 -20.29
CA GLU A 147 -9.94 -30.01 -19.23
C GLU A 147 -10.95 -30.81 -18.41
N GLU A 148 -11.79 -31.63 -19.05
CA GLU A 148 -12.69 -32.55 -18.33
C GLU A 148 -11.90 -33.51 -17.43
N MET A 149 -10.80 -34.07 -17.92
CA MET A 149 -9.92 -34.94 -17.12
C MET A 149 -9.36 -34.22 -15.89
N LEU A 150 -8.92 -32.97 -16.04
CA LEU A 150 -8.42 -32.16 -14.93
C LEU A 150 -9.54 -31.83 -13.92
N ASN A 151 -10.75 -31.54 -14.40
CA ASN A 151 -11.91 -31.21 -13.57
C ASN A 151 -12.44 -32.40 -12.77
N CYS A 152 -12.31 -33.63 -13.28
CA CYS A 152 -12.71 -34.84 -12.57
C CYS A 152 -11.74 -35.25 -11.44
N HIS A 153 -10.62 -34.53 -11.28
CA HIS A 153 -9.53 -34.82 -10.33
C HIS A 153 -9.05 -36.29 -10.38
N SER A 154 -9.28 -36.99 -11.50
CA SER A 154 -9.01 -38.42 -11.66
C SER A 154 -8.40 -38.71 -13.02
N VAL A 155 -7.07 -38.60 -13.10
CA VAL A 155 -6.31 -38.92 -14.31
C VAL A 155 -6.28 -40.42 -14.59
N THR A 156 -6.56 -41.24 -13.59
CA THR A 156 -6.53 -42.72 -13.67
C THR A 156 -7.38 -43.26 -14.80
N ILE A 157 -8.55 -42.66 -15.05
CA ILE A 157 -9.50 -43.12 -16.08
C ILE A 157 -8.88 -43.03 -17.48
N PHE A 158 -8.04 -42.02 -17.73
CA PHE A 158 -7.44 -41.77 -19.03
C PHE A 158 -6.16 -42.57 -19.29
N ILE A 159 -5.44 -42.93 -18.22
CA ILE A 159 -4.15 -43.61 -18.33
C ILE A 159 -4.22 -45.13 -18.11
N SER A 160 -5.41 -45.68 -17.82
CA SER A 160 -5.60 -47.10 -17.53
C SER A 160 -5.10 -48.00 -18.67
N ASP A 161 -5.48 -47.70 -19.92
CA ASP A 161 -5.06 -48.48 -21.11
C ASP A 161 -3.54 -48.46 -21.36
N VAL A 162 -2.88 -47.40 -20.90
CA VAL A 162 -1.44 -47.17 -21.10
C VAL A 162 -0.61 -47.92 -20.06
N VAL A 163 -1.18 -48.15 -18.87
CA VAL A 163 -0.53 -48.94 -17.80
C VAL A 163 -0.39 -50.41 -18.23
N ASP A 164 -1.39 -50.95 -18.92
CA ASP A 164 -1.40 -52.34 -19.39
C ASP A 164 -0.36 -52.64 -20.48
N SER A 165 0.13 -51.60 -21.18
CA SER A 165 1.13 -51.75 -22.26
C SER A 165 2.58 -51.95 -21.76
N GLY A 166 2.84 -51.80 -20.45
CA GLY A 166 4.10 -52.22 -19.80
C GLY A 166 5.40 -51.53 -20.22
N ALA A 167 5.36 -50.55 -21.14
CA ALA A 167 6.56 -49.89 -21.66
C ALA A 167 7.20 -48.93 -20.64
N SER A 168 8.52 -48.97 -20.49
CA SER A 168 9.27 -48.10 -19.57
C SER A 168 9.12 -46.60 -19.88
N LEU A 169 9.00 -46.27 -21.17
CA LEU A 169 8.73 -44.90 -21.64
C LEU A 169 7.35 -44.42 -21.19
N SER A 170 6.33 -45.29 -21.30
CA SER A 170 4.98 -45.01 -20.80
C SER A 170 4.98 -44.79 -19.29
N SER A 171 5.68 -45.61 -18.52
CA SER A 171 5.77 -45.46 -17.06
C SER A 171 6.30 -44.08 -16.62
N LYS A 172 7.34 -43.57 -17.29
CA LYS A 172 7.89 -42.24 -17.00
C LYS A 172 6.91 -41.11 -17.35
N ALA A 173 6.28 -41.18 -18.52
CA ALA A 173 5.28 -40.21 -18.95
C ALA A 173 4.09 -40.19 -17.98
N LEU A 174 3.61 -41.36 -17.56
CA LEU A 174 2.53 -41.49 -16.58
C LEU A 174 2.89 -40.92 -15.20
N SER A 175 4.13 -41.11 -14.74
CA SER A 175 4.62 -40.51 -13.49
C SER A 175 4.63 -38.98 -13.57
N GLU A 176 5.09 -38.42 -14.69
CA GLU A 176 5.10 -36.97 -14.90
C GLU A 176 3.67 -36.40 -14.97
N ILE A 177 2.77 -37.07 -15.69
CA ILE A 177 1.34 -36.71 -15.76
C ILE A 177 0.73 -36.62 -14.35
N LYS A 178 0.90 -37.68 -13.54
CA LYS A 178 0.40 -37.70 -12.15
C LYS A 178 0.98 -36.56 -11.32
N SER A 179 2.29 -36.33 -11.41
CA SER A 179 2.93 -35.25 -10.66
C SER A 179 2.44 -33.86 -11.09
N ARG A 180 2.23 -33.60 -12.39
CA ARG A 180 1.72 -32.31 -12.86
C ARG A 180 0.25 -32.10 -12.45
N HIS A 181 -0.54 -33.16 -12.45
CA HIS A 181 -1.93 -33.11 -11.99
C HIS A 181 -2.03 -32.82 -10.48
N GLU A 182 -1.17 -33.44 -9.66
CA GLU A 182 -1.05 -33.08 -8.24
C GLU A 182 -0.70 -31.59 -8.05
N ASP A 183 0.23 -31.07 -8.85
CA ASP A 183 0.59 -29.65 -8.80
C ASP A 183 -0.62 -28.74 -9.16
N ILE A 184 -1.49 -29.14 -10.11
CA ILE A 184 -2.74 -28.43 -10.44
C ILE A 184 -3.73 -28.47 -9.27
N ILE A 185 -3.92 -29.62 -8.62
CA ILE A 185 -4.80 -29.73 -7.45
C ILE A 185 -4.36 -28.77 -6.33
N HIS A 186 -3.06 -28.76 -6.01
CA HIS A 186 -2.51 -27.88 -4.99
C HIS A 186 -2.64 -26.39 -5.37
N LEU A 187 -2.46 -26.06 -6.64
CA LEU A 187 -2.67 -24.72 -7.17
C LEU A 187 -4.12 -24.27 -6.98
N GLU A 188 -5.10 -25.09 -7.37
CA GLU A 188 -6.51 -24.76 -7.22
C GLU A 188 -6.90 -24.57 -5.75
N ALA A 189 -6.36 -25.40 -4.85
CA ALA A 189 -6.54 -25.21 -3.42
C ALA A 189 -6.00 -23.85 -2.96
N SER A 190 -4.83 -23.44 -3.46
CA SER A 190 -4.25 -22.13 -3.17
C SER A 190 -5.10 -20.99 -3.75
N ILE A 191 -5.61 -21.09 -4.98
CA ILE A 191 -6.50 -20.08 -5.59
C ILE A 191 -7.77 -19.93 -4.73
N ARG A 192 -8.42 -21.05 -4.37
CA ARG A 192 -9.62 -21.04 -3.53
C ARG A 192 -9.37 -20.37 -2.18
N GLN A 193 -8.21 -20.61 -1.58
CA GLN A 193 -7.85 -20.01 -0.29
C GLN A 193 -7.63 -18.49 -0.32
N LEU A 194 -7.36 -17.93 -1.50
CA LEU A 194 -7.14 -16.50 -1.75
C LEU A 194 -8.36 -15.82 -2.38
N HIS A 195 -9.35 -16.59 -2.85
CA HIS A 195 -10.54 -16.09 -3.53
C HIS A 195 -11.26 -15.00 -2.74
N ASP A 196 -11.49 -15.20 -1.44
CA ASP A 196 -12.18 -14.21 -0.59
C ASP A 196 -11.43 -12.88 -0.56
N ILE A 197 -10.09 -12.93 -0.52
CA ILE A 197 -9.24 -11.73 -0.51
C ILE A 197 -9.32 -11.02 -1.86
N LEU A 198 -9.29 -11.76 -2.97
CA LEU A 198 -9.42 -11.20 -4.32
C LEU A 198 -10.79 -10.56 -4.54
N ALA A 199 -11.87 -11.20 -4.08
CA ALA A 199 -13.23 -10.66 -4.13
C ALA A 199 -13.35 -9.38 -3.31
N ASP A 200 -12.87 -9.38 -2.05
CA ASP A 200 -12.84 -8.19 -1.20
C ASP A 200 -12.03 -7.05 -1.86
N THR A 201 -10.90 -7.39 -2.49
CA THR A 201 -10.05 -6.40 -3.18
C THR A 201 -10.76 -5.78 -4.38
N ALA A 202 -11.49 -6.57 -5.15
CA ALA A 202 -12.29 -6.07 -6.27
C ALA A 202 -13.38 -5.11 -5.77
N MET A 203 -14.08 -5.45 -4.69
CA MET A 203 -15.08 -4.58 -4.07
C MET A 203 -14.47 -3.28 -3.52
N LEU A 204 -13.28 -3.37 -2.90
CA LEU A 204 -12.54 -2.20 -2.41
C LEU A 204 -12.10 -1.27 -3.55
N LEU A 205 -11.74 -1.81 -4.72
CA LEU A 205 -11.40 -1.02 -5.90
C LEU A 205 -12.63 -0.35 -6.52
N GLU A 206 -13.75 -1.08 -6.63
CA GLU A 206 -15.00 -0.55 -7.19
C GLU A 206 -15.55 0.60 -6.34
N SER A 207 -15.57 0.43 -5.01
CA SER A 207 -15.98 1.49 -4.07
C SER A 207 -15.04 2.70 -4.06
N GLN A 208 -13.82 2.58 -4.56
CA GLN A 208 -12.85 3.67 -4.66
C GLN A 208 -12.84 4.41 -6.01
N GLY A 209 -13.70 4.04 -6.97
CA GLY A 209 -13.86 4.78 -8.23
C GLY A 209 -14.17 6.27 -8.04
N GLU A 210 -14.85 6.64 -6.94
CA GLU A 210 -15.13 8.04 -6.56
C GLU A 210 -13.91 8.79 -5.99
N LEU A 211 -12.83 8.08 -5.62
CA LEU A 211 -11.69 8.65 -4.91
C LEU A 211 -10.60 9.22 -5.84
N VAL A 212 -10.52 8.75 -7.09
CA VAL A 212 -9.74 9.45 -8.15
C VAL A 212 -10.31 10.85 -8.38
N ASN A 213 -11.64 10.96 -8.42
CA ASN A 213 -12.36 12.24 -8.47
C ASN A 213 -12.07 13.08 -7.22
N SER A 214 -11.78 12.43 -6.09
CA SER A 214 -11.37 13.09 -4.86
C SER A 214 -9.93 13.62 -4.90
N ILE A 215 -9.01 13.08 -5.71
CA ILE A 215 -7.67 13.67 -5.88
C ILE A 215 -7.78 15.00 -6.64
N GLU A 216 -8.54 15.03 -7.73
CA GLU A 216 -8.83 16.25 -8.48
C GLU A 216 -9.54 17.29 -7.59
N LYS A 217 -10.55 16.85 -6.83
CA LYS A 217 -11.22 17.68 -5.82
C LYS A 217 -10.28 18.13 -4.70
N ASN A 218 -9.35 17.29 -4.25
CA ASN A 218 -8.39 17.62 -3.18
C ASN A 218 -7.38 18.67 -3.64
N VAL A 219 -6.93 18.61 -4.90
CA VAL A 219 -6.09 19.63 -5.54
C VAL A 219 -6.87 20.93 -5.72
N ALA A 220 -8.12 20.86 -6.19
CA ALA A 220 -8.99 22.02 -6.32
C ALA A 220 -9.24 22.72 -4.96
N SER A 221 -9.59 21.96 -3.92
CA SER A 221 -9.79 22.49 -2.57
C SER A 221 -8.49 23.01 -1.94
N ALA A 222 -7.33 22.41 -2.25
CA ALA A 222 -6.04 22.96 -1.79
C ALA A 222 -5.75 24.32 -2.43
N ALA A 223 -6.06 24.49 -3.71
CA ALA A 223 -5.94 25.77 -4.40
C ALA A 223 -6.89 26.83 -3.79
N GLU A 224 -8.12 26.46 -3.48
CA GLU A 224 -9.11 27.33 -2.82
C GLU A 224 -8.64 27.84 -1.45
N TYR A 225 -8.08 26.96 -0.60
CA TYR A 225 -7.52 27.35 0.70
C TYR A 225 -6.31 28.29 0.60
N VAL A 226 -5.46 28.11 -0.41
CA VAL A 226 -4.30 29.00 -0.66
C VAL A 226 -4.79 30.37 -1.12
N GLU A 227 -5.83 30.42 -1.94
CA GLU A 227 -6.45 31.65 -2.41
C GLU A 227 -7.10 32.42 -1.25
N GLU A 228 -7.89 31.75 -0.40
CA GLU A 228 -8.46 32.34 0.81
C GLU A 228 -7.37 32.86 1.77
N SER A 229 -6.31 32.08 1.98
CA SER A 229 -5.16 32.49 2.80
C SER A 229 -4.43 33.72 2.22
N ARG A 230 -4.35 33.82 0.88
CA ARG A 230 -3.78 34.98 0.18
C ARG A 230 -4.64 36.22 0.39
N GLU A 231 -5.97 36.08 0.34
CA GLU A 231 -6.88 37.18 0.62
C GLU A 231 -6.80 37.65 2.07
N GLU A 232 -6.76 36.74 3.04
CA GLU A 232 -6.64 37.07 4.46
C GLU A 232 -5.28 37.72 4.79
N THR A 233 -4.18 37.25 4.20
CA THR A 233 -2.86 37.91 4.35
C THR A 233 -2.83 39.28 3.69
N HIS A 234 -3.48 39.45 2.53
CA HIS A 234 -3.62 40.76 1.88
C HIS A 234 -4.43 41.72 2.77
N LYS A 235 -5.58 41.29 3.31
CA LYS A 235 -6.37 42.06 4.29
C LYS A 235 -5.51 42.44 5.49
N ALA A 236 -4.78 41.51 6.09
CA ALA A 236 -3.88 41.78 7.22
C ALA A 236 -2.79 42.82 6.89
N VAL A 237 -2.19 42.76 5.69
CA VAL A 237 -1.22 43.76 5.22
C VAL A 237 -1.89 45.13 5.03
N THR A 238 -3.10 45.19 4.49
CA THR A 238 -3.84 46.47 4.35
C THR A 238 -4.22 47.06 5.71
N TYR A 239 -4.60 46.24 6.69
CA TYR A 239 -4.84 46.68 8.08
C TYR A 239 -3.56 47.23 8.72
N LYS A 240 -2.41 46.59 8.50
CA LYS A 240 -1.10 47.08 8.99
C LYS A 240 -0.69 48.41 8.34
N LYS A 241 -1.01 48.61 7.06
CA LYS A 241 -0.68 49.84 6.30
C LYS A 241 -1.62 51.01 6.61
N ASN A 242 -2.79 50.76 7.21
CA ASN A 242 -3.78 51.80 7.49
C ASN A 242 -4.10 51.88 9.00
N PRO A 243 -3.34 52.65 9.80
CA PRO A 243 -3.51 52.74 11.25
C PRO A 243 -4.86 53.35 11.69
N TYR A 244 -5.67 53.84 10.75
CA TYR A 244 -6.97 54.46 11.01
C TYR A 244 -8.17 53.50 10.91
N LYS A 245 -7.95 52.21 10.59
CA LYS A 245 -9.00 51.16 10.64
C LYS A 245 -8.98 50.33 11.92
N LEU A 246 -8.13 50.66 12.91
CA LEU A 246 -8.29 50.16 14.26
C LEU A 246 -9.57 50.75 14.84
N VAL A 247 -10.59 49.90 14.99
CA VAL A 247 -11.79 50.16 15.78
C VAL A 247 -11.39 50.97 17.01
N SER A 248 -12.03 52.13 17.19
CA SER A 248 -11.79 53.01 18.32
C SER A 248 -11.91 52.19 19.62
N LEU A 249 -10.77 51.90 20.26
CA LEU A 249 -10.75 51.29 21.57
C LEU A 249 -11.59 52.17 22.52
N PRO A 250 -12.52 51.59 23.29
CA PRO A 250 -13.29 52.33 24.29
C PRO A 250 -12.36 53.18 25.16
N ARG A 251 -12.75 54.43 25.44
CA ARG A 251 -11.89 55.42 26.16
C ARG A 251 -11.39 54.96 27.53
N PHE A 252 -11.89 53.84 28.05
CA PHE A 252 -11.47 53.24 29.31
C PHE A 252 -10.02 52.70 29.32
N PHE A 253 -9.42 52.39 28.17
CA PHE A 253 -8.04 51.83 28.11
C PHE A 253 -6.91 52.86 27.97
N LYS A 254 -7.20 54.17 27.94
CA LYS A 254 -6.18 55.21 27.72
C LYS A 254 -5.29 55.54 28.94
N SER A 255 -5.49 54.93 30.12
CA SER A 255 -4.80 55.32 31.35
C SER A 255 -3.46 54.62 31.63
N PHE A 256 -3.02 53.65 30.82
CA PHE A 256 -1.70 53.01 30.99
C PHE A 256 -0.65 53.55 30.00
N ARG A 257 -0.39 54.86 30.01
CA ARG A 257 0.81 55.43 29.39
C ARG A 257 1.79 55.85 30.48
N ARG A 258 2.78 54.99 30.73
CA ARG A 258 3.93 55.20 31.62
C ARG A 258 4.64 56.52 31.28
N LYS A 259 4.70 57.44 32.25
CA LYS A 259 5.48 58.68 32.18
C LYS A 259 6.97 58.32 32.29
N ARG A 260 7.78 58.64 31.28
CA ARG A 260 9.24 58.78 31.41
C ARG A 260 9.53 60.28 31.40
N GLU A 261 10.09 60.80 32.48
CA GLU A 261 10.68 62.14 32.54
C GLU A 261 12.16 61.99 32.97
N ALA A 262 13.05 62.59 32.16
CA ALA A 262 14.46 62.90 32.40
C ALA A 262 14.52 64.44 32.46
N ASN A 263 15.34 65.20 33.19
CA ASN A 263 16.64 65.09 33.88
C ASN A 263 16.78 66.35 34.80
N THR A 264 17.70 66.35 35.80
CA THR A 264 18.76 67.40 36.01
C THR A 264 19.60 67.23 37.32
N VAL A 265 20.89 66.87 37.13
CA VAL A 265 22.19 67.37 37.69
C VAL A 265 22.34 67.88 39.15
N THR A 266 23.34 67.31 39.87
CA THR A 266 24.48 67.99 40.59
C THR A 266 25.56 66.95 41.01
N GLY A 267 26.86 67.20 40.76
CA GLY A 267 28.03 66.34 41.10
C GLY A 267 28.58 66.52 42.54
N PRO A 268 29.85 66.18 42.91
CA PRO A 268 31.01 65.76 42.08
C PRO A 268 31.93 64.60 42.64
N ASN A 269 33.00 64.30 41.88
CA ASN A 269 34.27 63.55 42.19
C ASN A 269 34.19 62.01 42.24
N SER A 270 35.15 61.21 41.73
CA SER A 270 36.58 61.40 41.45
C SER A 270 37.10 60.39 40.41
N SER A 271 38.00 60.88 39.55
CA SER A 271 39.28 60.29 39.12
C SER A 271 39.40 58.95 38.38
N ASP A 272 40.30 59.01 37.40
CA ASP A 272 41.15 57.98 36.78
C ASP A 272 40.54 57.19 35.61
N GLN A 273 40.87 57.49 34.34
CA GLN A 273 42.14 57.48 33.57
C GLN A 273 42.30 56.23 32.68
N ASN A 274 42.74 56.54 31.46
CA ASN A 274 43.31 55.71 30.39
C ASN A 274 42.34 54.90 29.51
N HIS A 275 42.16 55.19 28.21
CA HIS A 275 43.00 55.45 27.02
C HIS A 275 42.99 54.27 26.05
N ASN A 276 42.61 54.60 24.81
CA ASN A 276 42.82 53.94 23.51
C ASN A 276 41.93 52.74 23.18
N ASP A 277 41.00 52.83 22.22
CA ASP A 277 41.11 53.19 20.77
C ASP A 277 42.11 52.33 19.99
N ARG A 278 41.59 51.41 19.16
CA ARG A 278 41.59 51.49 17.67
C ARG A 278 41.26 50.10 17.09
N ASN A 279 40.22 49.96 16.27
CA ASN A 279 40.09 50.35 14.85
C ASN A 279 40.66 49.28 13.89
N ASN A 280 39.74 48.65 13.16
CA ASN A 280 39.71 48.44 11.70
C ASN A 280 40.82 47.63 10.97
N ALA A 281 40.33 46.85 10.00
CA ALA A 281 40.97 46.36 8.77
C ALA A 281 42.00 45.21 8.86
N HIS A 282 41.55 43.99 8.53
CA HIS A 282 41.82 43.36 7.23
C HIS A 282 40.89 42.16 7.00
#